data_AF-A0A7T1ICF6-F1
#
_entry.id   AF-A0A7T1ICF6-F1
#
_cell.length_a   1.000
_cell.length_b   1.000
_cell.length_c   1.000
_cell.angle_alpha   90.00
_cell.angle_beta   90.00
_cell.angle_gamma   90.00
#
_symmetry.space_group_name_H-M   'P 1'
#
loop_
_entity.id
_entity.type
_entity.pdbx_description
1 polymer ?
#
loop_
_entity_poly.entity_id
_entity_poly.type
_entity_poly.pdbx_seq_one_letter_code
_entity_poly.pdbx_strand_id
1 'polypeptide(L)' 'MGRFRSGSDLDLTLVAPGLRHDDRLRLMGALDELLLPWSIDLSLLHELPEPLRQHVARVGRQLVVPG' A
#
# COMPACT_ATOMS: atom_id res chain seq x y z
N MET A 1 -16.57 -7.87 -3.04
CA MET A 1 -17.51 -6.74 -2.93
C MET A 1 -16.81 -5.62 -2.17
N GLY A 2 -16.32 -4.62 -2.91
CA GLY A 2 -15.54 -3.49 -2.37
C GLY A 2 -16.44 -2.58 -1.56
N ARG A 3 -16.08 -2.36 -0.30
CA ARG A 3 -16.88 -1.63 0.66
C ARG A 3 -16.25 -0.27 0.89
N PHE A 4 -16.37 0.61 -0.10
CA PHE A 4 -16.07 2.02 0.07
C PHE A 4 -16.97 2.55 1.21
N ARG A 5 -16.36 3.07 2.27
CA ARG A 5 -17.07 3.79 3.34
C ARG A 5 -16.48 5.19 3.38
N SER A 6 -17.28 6.21 3.64
CA SER A 6 -16.73 7.53 3.94
C SER A 6 -15.79 7.43 5.15
N GLY A 7 -14.51 7.75 4.94
CA GLY A 7 -13.44 7.53 5.92
C GLY A 7 -12.71 6.18 5.83
N SER A 8 -12.88 5.41 4.76
CA SER A 8 -12.12 4.16 4.57
C SER A 8 -10.68 4.45 4.14
N ASP A 9 -9.74 3.78 4.81
CA ASP A 9 -8.31 3.82 4.51
C ASP A 9 -8.03 3.32 3.07
N LEU A 10 -7.04 3.92 2.41
CA LEU A 10 -6.54 3.46 1.12
C LEU A 10 -5.41 2.47 1.34
N ASP A 11 -5.61 1.21 0.94
CA ASP A 11 -4.55 0.19 0.96
C ASP A 11 -3.60 0.37 -0.23
N LEU A 12 -2.32 0.62 0.04
CA LEU A 12 -1.24 0.59 -0.95
C LEU A 12 -0.30 -0.57 -0.66
N THR A 13 -0.02 -1.37 -1.70
CA THR A 13 0.95 -2.47 -1.62
C THR A 13 2.13 -2.21 -2.53
N LEU A 14 3.35 -2.23 -1.99
CA LEU A 14 4.59 -2.07 -2.75
C LEU A 14 5.23 -3.41 -3.08
N VAL A 15 5.76 -3.51 -4.29
CA VAL A 15 6.66 -4.60 -4.71
C VAL A 15 8.09 -4.11 -4.59
N ALA A 16 8.67 -4.21 -3.38
CA ALA A 16 10.01 -3.72 -3.08
C ALA A 16 10.73 -4.65 -2.09
N PRO A 17 11.18 -5.86 -2.51
CA PRO A 17 11.81 -6.83 -1.62
C PRO A 17 13.14 -6.37 -0.99
N GLY A 18 13.79 -5.36 -1.59
CA GLY A 18 15.02 -4.76 -1.07
C GLY A 18 14.83 -3.43 -0.35
N LEU A 19 13.58 -3.03 -0.05
CA LEU A 19 13.32 -1.75 0.62
C LEU A 19 13.91 -1.76 2.03
N ARG A 20 14.79 -0.81 2.32
CA ARG A 20 15.33 -0.64 3.67
C ARG A 20 14.25 -0.10 4.62
N HIS A 21 14.39 -0.44 5.90
CA HIS A 21 13.49 0.06 6.94
C HIS A 21 13.44 1.59 6.99
N ASP A 22 14.59 2.27 6.91
CA ASP A 22 14.64 3.73 6.94
C ASP A 22 13.89 4.37 5.76
N ASP A 23 14.00 3.77 4.57
CA ASP A 23 13.32 4.27 3.37
C ASP A 23 11.81 4.03 3.46
N ARG A 24 11.39 2.90 4.06
CA ARG A 24 9.99 2.63 4.40
C ARG A 24 9.44 3.67 5.37
N LEU A 25 10.17 3.99 6.44
CA LEU A 25 9.76 5.01 7.41
C LEU A 25 9.64 6.39 6.79
N ARG A 26 10.60 6.77 5.93
CA ARG A 26 10.54 8.04 5.18
C ARG A 26 9.32 8.10 4.27
N LEU A 27 9.00 7.00 3.60
CA LEU A 27 7.82 6.93 2.75
C LEU A 27 6.53 7.05 3.57
N MET A 28 6.43 6.37 4.71
CA MET A 28 5.30 6.50 5.62
C MET A 28 5.13 7.96 6.10
N GLY A 29 6.20 8.60 6.54
CA GLY A 29 6.16 10.02 6.93
C GLY A 29 5.74 10.94 5.78
N ALA A 30 6.26 10.71 4.57
CA ALA A 30 5.87 11.48 3.40
C ALA A 30 4.39 11.29 3.02
N LEU A 31 3.82 10.10 3.23
CA LEU A 31 2.39 9.84 3.02
C LEU A 31 1.53 10.58 4.05
N ASP A 32 1.94 10.59 5.33
CA ASP A 32 1.25 11.31 6.40
C ASP A 32 1.25 12.83 6.16
N GLU A 33 2.33 13.38 5.62
CA GLU A 33 2.47 14.80 5.28
C GLU A 33 1.57 15.26 4.11
N LEU A 34 0.97 14.33 3.35
CA LEU A 34 0.05 14.69 2.26
C LEU A 34 -1.28 15.30 2.78
N LEU A 35 -1.58 15.14 4.08
CA LEU A 35 -2.80 15.65 4.72
C LEU A 35 -4.07 15.29 3.93
N LEU A 36 -4.08 14.09 3.37
CA LEU A 36 -5.22 13.60 2.59
C LEU A 36 -6.43 13.43 3.50
N PRO A 37 -7.65 13.60 2.96
CA PRO A 37 -8.87 13.35 3.72
C PRO A 37 -9.10 11.86 4.04
N TRP A 38 -8.18 10.98 3.64
CA TRP A 38 -8.17 9.55 3.90
C TRP A 38 -6.77 9.11 4.31
N SER A 39 -6.66 8.18 5.26
CA SER A 39 -5.39 7.56 5.65
C SER A 39 -4.94 6.55 4.60
N ILE A 40 -3.64 6.28 4.55
CA ILE A 40 -3.04 5.28 3.67
C ILE A 40 -2.41 4.18 4.52
N ASP A 41 -2.82 2.93 4.33
CA ASP A 41 -2.09 1.78 4.87
C ASP A 41 -1.08 1.28 3.85
N LEU A 42 0.20 1.20 4.25
CA LEU A 42 1.30 0.82 3.39
C LEU A 42 1.79 -0.60 3.74
N SER A 43 1.58 -1.52 2.80
CA SER A 43 2.02 -2.91 2.91
C SER A 43 3.13 -3.24 1.92
N LEU A 44 4.00 -4.20 2.28
CA LEU A 44 4.99 -4.77 1.37
C LEU A 44 4.51 -6.14 0.91
N LEU A 45 4.44 -6.35 -0.42
CA LEU A 45 3.85 -7.57 -0.99
C LEU A 45 4.50 -8.86 -0.45
N HIS A 46 5.80 -8.84 -0.20
CA HIS A 46 6.55 -10.00 0.27
C HIS A 46 6.33 -10.30 1.77
N GLU A 47 5.88 -9.32 2.56
CA GLU A 47 5.53 -9.49 3.99
C GLU A 47 4.08 -9.98 4.17
N LEU A 48 3.24 -9.83 3.14
CA LEU A 48 1.84 -10.27 3.20
C LEU A 48 1.72 -11.80 3.22
N PRO A 49 0.76 -12.35 4.00
CA PRO A 49 0.43 -13.77 3.93
C PRO A 49 -0.18 -14.12 2.57
N GLU A 50 -0.06 -15.39 2.19
CA GLU A 50 -0.46 -15.89 0.87
C GLU A 50 -1.90 -15.52 0.45
N PRO A 51 -2.93 -15.61 1.31
CA PRO A 51 -4.28 -15.21 0.93
C PRO A 51 -4.40 -13.72 0.54
N LEU A 52 -3.61 -12.84 1.18
CA LEU A 52 -3.61 -11.42 0.86
C LEU A 52 -2.83 -11.13 -0.42
N ARG A 53 -1.71 -11.83 -0.67
CA ARG A 53 -1.01 -11.74 -1.95
C ARG A 53 -1.91 -12.10 -3.13
N GLN A 54 -2.67 -13.20 -3.01
CA GLN A 54 -3.63 -13.63 -4.02
C GLN A 54 -4.78 -12.61 -4.18
N HIS A 55 -5.23 -12.00 -3.09
CA HIS A 55 -6.22 -10.94 -3.14
C HIS A 55 -5.71 -9.73 -3.94
N VAL A 56 -4.53 -9.21 -3.61
CA VAL A 56 -3.88 -8.10 -4.32
C VAL A 56 -3.70 -8.45 -5.80
N ALA A 57 -3.24 -9.66 -6.13
CA ALA A 57 -3.10 -10.09 -7.52
C ALA A 57 -4.43 -10.13 -8.28
N ARG A 58 -5.54 -10.49 -7.61
CA ARG A 58 -6.85 -10.63 -8.23
C ARG A 58 -7.60 -9.31 -8.41
N VAL A 59 -7.48 -8.37 -7.48
CA VAL A 59 -8.29 -7.12 -7.49
C VAL A 59 -7.47 -5.83 -7.45
N GLY A 60 -6.15 -5.92 -7.23
CA GLY A 60 -5.27 -4.78 -7.19
C GLY A 60 -5.26 -4.00 -8.50
N ARG A 61 -4.97 -2.71 -8.40
CA ARG A 61 -4.80 -1.81 -9.54
C ARG A 61 -3.37 -1.31 -9.54
N GLN A 62 -2.68 -1.49 -10.67
CA GLN A 62 -1.33 -1.00 -10.84
C GLN A 62 -1.37 0.52 -11.01
N LEU A 63 -0.76 1.25 -10.08
CA LEU A 63 -0.70 2.72 -10.11
C LEU A 63 0.57 3.23 -10.79
N VAL A 64 1.70 2.55 -10.56
CA VAL A 64 3.01 2.91 -11.12
C VAL A 64 3.69 1.63 -11.61
N VAL A 65 4.37 1.73 -12.74
CA VAL A 65 5.29 0.71 -13.25
C VAL A 65 6.67 1.36 -13.29
N PRO A 66 7.72 0.76 -12.70
CA PRO A 66 9.07 1.23 -12.93
C PRO A 66 9.37 1.14 -14.44
N GLY A 67 9.92 2.22 -15.02
CA GLY A 67 10.44 2.23 -16.38
C GLY A 67 11.77 1.51 -16.49
#